data_AF-A0A659P1U0-F1
#
_entry.id   AF-A0A659P1U0-F1
#
_cell.length_a   1.000
_cell.length_b   1.000
_cell.length_c   1.000
_cell.angle_alpha   90.00
_cell.angle_beta   90.00
_cell.angle_gamma   90.00
#
_symmetry.space_group_name_H-M   'P 1'
#
loop_
_entity.id
_entity.type
_entity.pdbx_description
1 polymer ?
#
loop_
_entity_poly.entity_id
_entity_poly.type
_entity_poly.pdbx_seq_one_letter_code
_entity_poly.pdbx_strand_id
1 'polypeptide(L)'
;LRPHDPPRQEGEVSARARSGWMAAEAFELDDAAPLPLAIQPAPCGMRSMVTSALQAQNRSWSEAFVGSGILAIGAAVSAGIGIGAMVERMAPAGCRDVRERFALPELPPRDVVLYSAHRDTQTRALINTLSEAIAN
;
A
#
# COMPACT_ATOMS: atom_id res chain seq x y z
N LEU A 1 1.12 -17.31 -33.16
CA LEU A 1 1.10 -16.12 -32.28
C LEU A 1 1.72 -16.53 -30.94
N ARG A 2 2.66 -15.74 -30.43
CA ARG A 2 3.54 -16.07 -29.28
C ARG A 2 2.78 -16.22 -27.95
N PRO A 3 3.14 -17.18 -27.08
CA PRO A 3 3.10 -16.96 -25.64
C PRO A 3 4.49 -16.44 -25.23
N HIS A 4 4.63 -15.11 -25.08
CA HIS A 4 5.85 -14.52 -24.53
C HIS A 4 5.55 -13.96 -23.16
N ASP A 5 5.23 -14.85 -22.22
CA ASP A 5 5.44 -14.57 -20.80
C ASP A 5 6.39 -15.66 -20.30
N PRO A 6 7.66 -15.35 -19.99
CA PRO A 6 8.51 -16.33 -19.34
C PRO A 6 7.84 -16.77 -18.03
N PRO A 7 7.98 -18.05 -17.62
CA PRO A 7 7.44 -18.48 -16.33
C PRO A 7 7.96 -17.53 -15.24
N ARG A 8 7.07 -17.04 -14.38
CA ARG A 8 7.43 -16.16 -13.25
C ARG A 8 8.59 -16.81 -12.52
N GLN A 9 9.79 -16.26 -12.72
CA GLN A 9 11.03 -16.76 -12.14
C GLN A 9 10.88 -16.75 -10.62
N GLU A 10 11.32 -17.81 -9.94
CA GLU A 10 11.13 -17.98 -8.50
C GLU A 10 11.64 -16.74 -7.76
N GLY A 11 10.72 -15.92 -7.28
CA GLY A 11 11.02 -14.70 -6.54
C GLY A 11 11.41 -15.05 -5.12
N GLU A 12 12.43 -14.39 -4.60
CA GLU A 12 12.80 -14.51 -3.18
C GLU A 12 12.04 -13.43 -2.40
N VAL A 13 11.33 -13.85 -1.34
CA VAL A 13 10.68 -12.90 -0.43
C VAL A 13 11.78 -12.20 0.36
N SER A 14 12.00 -10.93 0.08
CA SER A 14 13.07 -10.14 0.69
C SER A 14 12.62 -9.46 1.98
N ALA A 15 11.35 -9.05 2.10
CA ALA A 15 10.85 -8.35 3.28
C ALA A 15 9.31 -8.38 3.39
N ARG A 16 8.78 -7.97 4.55
CA ARG A 16 7.35 -7.67 4.74
C ARG A 16 7.16 -6.20 5.08
N ALA A 17 6.38 -5.49 4.26
CA ALA A 17 6.01 -4.12 4.50
C ALA A 17 4.67 -4.03 5.22
N ARG A 18 4.63 -3.33 6.36
CA ARG A 18 3.39 -3.01 7.06
C ARG A 18 2.62 -1.94 6.29
N SER A 19 1.32 -2.15 6.16
CA SER A 19 0.39 -1.20 5.54
C SER A 19 -0.42 -0.53 6.64
N GLY A 20 -0.57 0.78 6.57
CA GLY A 20 -1.34 1.59 7.50
C GLY A 20 -2.34 2.49 6.80
N TRP A 21 -3.21 3.13 7.60
CA TRP A 21 -4.20 4.10 7.13
C TRP A 21 -3.69 5.51 7.40
N MET A 22 -3.25 6.22 6.36
CA MET A 22 -2.61 7.52 6.51
C MET A 22 -3.58 8.67 6.26
N ALA A 23 -3.55 9.67 7.13
CA ALA A 23 -4.24 10.94 6.99
C ALA A 23 -3.32 12.09 7.44
N ALA A 24 -3.60 13.32 6.97
CA ALA A 24 -2.97 14.52 7.53
C ALA A 24 -3.19 14.59 9.05
N GLU A 25 -2.24 15.16 9.79
CA GLU A 25 -2.29 15.18 11.26
C GLU A 25 -3.57 15.82 11.82
N ALA A 26 -4.00 16.91 11.20
CA ALA A 26 -5.21 17.68 11.50
C ALA A 26 -6.48 17.14 10.80
N PHE A 27 -6.43 15.94 10.21
CA PHE A 27 -7.59 15.36 9.55
C PHE A 27 -8.69 15.03 10.57
N GLU A 28 -9.89 15.54 10.32
CA GLU A 28 -11.10 15.30 11.11
C GLU A 28 -12.12 14.54 10.29
N LEU A 29 -12.86 13.65 10.95
CA LEU A 29 -13.94 12.87 10.35
C LEU A 29 -15.15 12.99 11.25
N ASP A 30 -16.31 13.32 10.67
CA ASP A 30 -17.58 13.20 11.35
C ASP A 30 -17.93 11.71 11.52
N ASP A 31 -18.26 11.28 12.74
CA ASP A 31 -18.58 9.90 13.08
C ASP A 31 -19.71 9.31 12.22
N ALA A 32 -20.65 10.16 11.76
CA ALA A 32 -21.76 9.75 10.91
C ALA A 32 -21.41 9.70 9.41
N ALA A 33 -20.29 10.29 9.00
CA ALA A 33 -19.92 10.38 7.59
C ALA A 33 -19.27 9.07 7.08
N PRO A 34 -19.52 8.69 5.82
CA PRO A 34 -18.72 7.66 5.16
C PRO A 34 -17.24 8.02 5.17
N LEU A 35 -16.36 7.03 5.35
CA LEU A 35 -14.91 7.20 5.33
C LEU A 35 -14.43 7.71 3.96
N PRO A 36 -13.87 8.93 3.85
CA PRO A 36 -13.42 9.47 2.58
C PRO A 36 -12.06 8.85 2.21
N LEU A 37 -12.00 8.09 1.12
CA LEU A 37 -10.78 7.43 0.67
C LEU A 37 -10.07 8.20 -0.45
N ALA A 38 -8.76 8.30 -0.31
CA ALA A 38 -7.83 8.57 -1.40
C ALA A 38 -7.26 7.23 -1.89
N ILE A 39 -7.71 6.77 -3.06
CA ILE A 39 -7.43 5.40 -3.53
C ILE A 39 -7.07 5.34 -5.01
N GLN A 40 -6.40 4.27 -5.42
CA GLN A 40 -6.13 4.05 -6.84
C GLN A 40 -7.36 3.50 -7.57
N PRO A 41 -7.49 3.75 -8.89
CA PRO A 41 -8.50 3.09 -9.71
C PRO A 41 -8.23 1.58 -9.82
N ALA A 42 -9.27 0.80 -10.12
CA ALA A 42 -9.12 -0.61 -10.43
C ALA A 42 -8.46 -0.81 -11.82
N PRO A 43 -7.72 -1.92 -12.03
CA PRO A 43 -7.36 -2.95 -11.06
C PRO A 43 -6.18 -2.51 -10.17
N CYS A 44 -6.34 -2.63 -8.86
CA CYS A 44 -5.26 -2.38 -7.90
C CYS A 44 -5.39 -3.31 -6.69
N GLY A 45 -4.34 -4.07 -6.40
CA GLY A 45 -4.35 -5.01 -5.26
C GLY A 45 -4.51 -4.31 -3.91
N MET A 46 -3.98 -3.09 -3.75
CA MET A 46 -4.18 -2.27 -2.55
C MET A 46 -5.65 -1.87 -2.41
N ARG A 47 -6.28 -1.44 -3.52
CA ARG A 47 -7.71 -1.09 -3.55
C ARG A 47 -8.58 -2.27 -3.10
N SER A 48 -8.41 -3.44 -3.73
CA SER A 48 -9.19 -4.63 -3.38
C SER A 48 -9.06 -4.98 -1.90
N MET A 49 -7.84 -4.94 -1.35
CA MET A 49 -7.59 -5.22 0.06
C MET A 49 -8.31 -4.22 0.98
N VAL A 50 -8.20 -2.93 0.70
CA VAL A 50 -8.88 -1.86 1.44
C VAL A 50 -10.39 -2.05 1.44
N THR A 51 -10.97 -2.22 0.25
CA THR A 51 -12.43 -2.35 0.12
C THR A 51 -12.95 -3.61 0.78
N SER A 52 -12.22 -4.73 0.70
CA SER A 52 -12.60 -5.97 1.38
C SER A 52 -12.49 -5.86 2.90
N ALA A 53 -11.46 -5.19 3.42
CA ALA A 53 -11.29 -4.98 4.86
C ALA A 53 -12.43 -4.11 5.43
N LEU A 54 -12.79 -3.02 4.75
CA LEU A 54 -13.91 -2.16 5.14
C LEU A 54 -15.25 -2.87 5.03
N GLN A 55 -15.46 -3.65 3.96
CA GLN A 55 -16.66 -4.47 3.79
C GLN A 55 -16.83 -5.49 4.92
N ALA A 56 -15.75 -6.15 5.35
CA ALA A 56 -15.79 -7.12 6.45
C ALA A 56 -16.23 -6.51 7.79
N GLN A 57 -16.04 -5.20 7.99
CA GLN A 57 -16.52 -4.46 9.15
C GLN A 57 -17.81 -3.66 8.89
N ASN A 58 -18.44 -3.82 7.72
CA ASN A 58 -19.57 -3.00 7.28
C ASN A 58 -19.32 -1.48 7.40
N ARG A 59 -18.07 -1.04 7.22
CA ARG A 59 -17.71 0.37 7.31
C ARG A 59 -18.03 1.08 5.99
N SER A 60 -18.96 2.04 6.04
CA SER A 60 -19.28 2.90 4.89
C SER A 60 -18.08 3.76 4.50
N TRP A 61 -17.84 3.87 3.20
CA TRP A 61 -16.75 4.66 2.63
C TRP A 61 -17.15 5.27 1.30
N SER A 62 -16.42 6.30 0.87
CA SER A 62 -16.61 6.97 -0.41
C SER A 62 -15.26 7.22 -1.09
N GLU A 63 -15.28 7.40 -2.41
CA GLU A 63 -14.11 7.83 -3.17
C GLU A 63 -14.02 9.36 -3.11
N ALA A 64 -13.28 9.89 -2.14
CA ALA A 64 -13.02 11.33 -2.07
C ALA A 64 -11.96 11.76 -3.09
N PHE A 65 -11.03 10.86 -3.41
CA PHE A 65 -10.04 11.05 -4.47
C PHE A 65 -9.69 9.73 -5.14
N VAL A 66 -9.62 9.74 -6.48
CA VAL A 66 -9.14 8.61 -7.28
C VAL A 66 -7.98 9.08 -8.15
N GLY A 67 -6.80 8.49 -7.96
CA GLY A 67 -5.59 8.89 -8.67
C GLY A 67 -4.64 7.74 -8.93
N SER A 68 -3.85 7.85 -10.00
CA SER A 68 -2.89 6.81 -10.39
C SER A 68 -1.55 7.00 -9.67
N GLY A 69 -1.11 5.97 -8.96
CA GLY A 69 0.21 5.91 -8.33
C GLY A 69 0.23 6.45 -6.91
N ILE A 70 1.19 5.95 -6.12
CA ILE A 70 1.29 6.24 -4.69
C ILE A 70 1.54 7.71 -4.37
N LEU A 71 2.25 8.44 -5.26
CA LEU A 71 2.52 9.87 -5.08
C LEU A 71 1.25 10.72 -5.18
N ALA A 72 0.34 10.38 -6.10
CA ALA A 72 -0.94 11.06 -6.22
C ALA A 72 -1.82 10.84 -4.98
N ILE A 73 -1.83 9.61 -4.46
CA ILE A 73 -2.53 9.29 -3.20
C ILE A 73 -1.91 10.07 -2.04
N GLY A 74 -0.58 10.06 -1.92
CA GLY A 74 0.13 10.79 -0.87
C GLY A 74 -0.15 12.29 -0.91
N ALA A 75 -0.21 12.90 -2.10
CA ALA A 75 -0.56 14.31 -2.26
C ALA A 75 -1.98 14.61 -1.77
N ALA A 76 -2.97 13.78 -2.15
CA ALA A 76 -4.35 13.95 -1.70
C ALA A 76 -4.50 13.78 -0.18
N VAL A 77 -3.79 12.81 0.40
CA VAL A 77 -3.73 12.58 1.85
C VAL A 77 -3.11 13.79 2.57
N SER A 78 -1.99 14.31 2.07
CA SER A 78 -1.31 15.48 2.63
C SER A 78 -2.17 16.74 2.57
N ALA A 79 -2.98 16.87 1.51
CA ALA A 79 -3.92 17.96 1.34
C ALA A 79 -5.20 17.82 2.19
N GLY A 80 -5.34 16.75 2.97
CA GLY A 80 -6.51 16.50 3.81
C GLY A 80 -7.77 16.09 3.04
N ILE A 81 -7.65 15.66 1.78
CA ILE A 81 -8.80 15.27 0.94
C ILE A 81 -9.43 13.96 1.44
N GLY A 82 -8.63 13.07 2.03
CA GLY A 82 -9.12 11.80 2.57
C GLY A 82 -8.01 10.95 3.16
N ILE A 83 -8.38 9.72 3.52
CA ILE A 83 -7.52 8.71 4.12
C ILE A 83 -7.01 7.78 3.02
N GLY A 84 -5.70 7.54 2.98
CA GLY A 84 -5.07 6.64 2.01
C GLY A 84 -4.45 5.42 2.68
N ALA A 85 -4.64 4.24 2.12
CA ALA A 85 -3.91 3.05 2.55
C ALA A 85 -2.58 2.93 1.81
N MET A 86 -1.49 2.79 2.57
CA MET A 86 -0.14 2.69 2.01
C MET A 86 0.81 2.00 2.98
N VAL A 87 1.97 1.58 2.47
CA VAL A 87 3.04 1.10 3.34
C VAL A 87 3.56 2.25 4.22
N GLU A 88 3.80 1.98 5.50
CA GLU A 88 4.01 3.04 6.51
C GLU A 88 5.16 4.00 6.15
N ARG A 89 6.28 3.47 5.65
CA ARG A 89 7.44 4.27 5.22
C ARG A 89 7.17 5.25 4.07
N MET A 90 6.06 5.08 3.35
CA MET A 90 5.64 5.95 2.25
C MET A 90 4.66 7.03 2.72
N ALA A 91 4.35 7.10 4.01
CA ALA A 91 3.53 8.15 4.57
C ALA A 91 4.16 9.52 4.26
N PRO A 92 3.39 10.46 3.69
CA PRO A 92 3.88 11.81 3.48
C PRO A 92 4.23 12.50 4.81
N ALA A 93 5.13 13.48 4.77
CA ALA A 93 5.43 14.31 5.93
C ALA A 93 4.14 15.01 6.44
N GLY A 94 3.98 15.08 7.76
CA GLY A 94 2.78 15.65 8.39
C GLY A 94 1.54 14.74 8.31
N CYS A 95 1.70 13.49 7.85
CA CYS A 95 0.66 12.48 7.91
C CYS A 95 0.98 11.43 8.99
N ARG A 96 -0.07 10.81 9.52
CA ARG A 96 0.03 9.78 10.56
C ARG A 96 -0.95 8.64 10.31
N ASP A 97 -0.68 7.50 10.95
CA ASP A 97 -1.64 6.41 10.99
C ASP A 97 -2.86 6.83 11.84
N VAL A 98 -4.06 6.67 11.28
CA VAL A 98 -5.34 7.00 11.90
C VAL A 98 -6.21 5.76 12.16
N ARG A 99 -5.66 4.56 12.02
CA ARG A 99 -6.39 3.30 12.23
C ARG A 99 -7.14 3.27 13.55
N GLU A 100 -6.43 3.51 14.66
CA GLU A 100 -7.02 3.44 16.00
C GLU A 100 -8.00 4.60 16.24
N ARG A 101 -7.66 5.79 15.75
CA ARG A 101 -8.49 7.00 15.88
C ARG A 101 -9.88 6.81 15.29
N PHE A 102 -9.98 6.15 14.14
CA PHE A 102 -11.25 5.95 13.43
C PHE A 102 -11.77 4.51 13.47
N ALA A 103 -11.20 3.67 14.35
CA ALA A 103 -11.53 2.25 14.49
C ALA A 103 -11.54 1.48 13.16
N LEU A 104 -10.49 1.68 12.35
CA LEU A 104 -10.34 1.04 11.05
C LEU A 104 -9.77 -0.38 11.17
N PRO A 105 -10.09 -1.29 10.23
CA PRO A 105 -9.53 -2.64 10.22
C PRO A 105 -8.01 -2.62 10.06
N GLU A 106 -7.35 -3.63 10.63
CA GLU A 106 -5.95 -3.89 10.32
C GLU A 106 -5.82 -4.30 8.85
N LEU A 107 -4.78 -3.78 8.19
CA LEU A 107 -4.47 -4.13 6.81
C LEU A 107 -3.40 -5.24 6.78
N PRO A 108 -3.59 -6.31 5.99
CA PRO A 108 -2.58 -7.33 5.81
C PRO A 108 -1.23 -6.74 5.37
N PRO A 109 -0.10 -7.25 5.90
CA PRO A 109 1.21 -6.87 5.41
C PRO A 109 1.38 -7.29 3.94
N ARG A 110 2.31 -6.64 3.25
CA ARG A 110 2.66 -6.96 1.86
C ARG A 110 4.05 -7.55 1.78
N ASP A 111 4.17 -8.70 1.13
CA ASP A 111 5.46 -9.28 0.80
C ASP A 111 6.14 -8.40 -0.27
N VAL A 112 7.40 -8.08 -0.02
CA VAL A 112 8.31 -7.49 -1.00
C VAL A 112 9.13 -8.63 -1.57
N VAL A 113 8.99 -8.85 -2.89
CA VAL A 113 9.60 -9.97 -3.59
C VAL A 113 10.58 -9.43 -4.61
N LEU A 114 11.83 -9.90 -4.54
CA LEU A 114 12.84 -9.60 -5.54
C LEU A 114 12.82 -10.67 -6.64
N TYR A 115 12.61 -10.23 -7.87
CA TYR A 115 12.66 -11.08 -9.06
C TYR A 115 14.00 -10.87 -9.76
N SER A 116 14.67 -11.97 -10.11
CA SER A 116 15.93 -11.93 -10.86
C SER A 116 15.95 -12.98 -11.97
N ALA A 117 16.47 -12.56 -13.13
CA ALA A 117 16.58 -13.42 -14.31
C ALA A 117 17.85 -14.27 -14.34
N HIS A 118 18.83 -13.98 -13.50
CA HIS A 118 20.15 -14.61 -13.52
C HIS A 118 20.49 -15.12 -12.11
N ARG A 119 21.04 -16.34 -12.04
CA ARG A 119 21.38 -17.02 -10.77
C ARG A 119 22.85 -17.43 -10.70
N ASP A 120 23.74 -16.73 -11.39
CA ASP A 120 25.17 -16.93 -11.18
C ASP A 120 25.60 -16.41 -9.80
N THR A 121 26.77 -16.86 -9.33
CA THR A 121 27.27 -16.61 -7.97
C THR A 121 27.44 -15.11 -7.66
N GLN A 122 27.82 -14.30 -8.66
CA GLN A 122 27.99 -12.86 -8.48
C GLN A 122 26.64 -12.17 -8.37
N THR A 123 25.67 -12.56 -9.21
CA THR A 123 24.30 -12.06 -9.15
C THR A 123 23.61 -12.43 -7.82
N ARG A 124 23.84 -13.64 -7.29
CA ARG A 124 23.31 -14.05 -5.97
C ARG A 124 23.85 -13.20 -4.82
N ALA A 125 25.14 -12.87 -4.83
CA ALA A 125 25.71 -12.00 -3.81
C ALA A 125 25.06 -10.61 -3.81
N LEU A 126 24.84 -10.02 -5.00
CA LEU A 126 24.16 -8.73 -5.14
C LEU A 126 22.69 -8.80 -4.69
N ILE A 127 21.97 -9.87 -5.05
CA ILE A 127 20.58 -10.10 -4.62
C ILE A 127 20.50 -10.17 -3.10
N ASN A 128 21.41 -10.88 -2.43
CA ASN A 128 21.42 -10.97 -0.98
C ASN A 128 21.64 -9.59 -0.34
N THR A 129 22.64 -8.84 -0.83
CA THR A 129 22.90 -7.47 -0.32
C THR A 129 21.70 -6.55 -0.52
N LEU A 130 21.01 -6.62 -1.67
CA LEU A 130 19.82 -5.82 -1.92
C LEU A 130 18.64 -6.25 -1.05
N SER A 131 18.43 -7.56 -0.86
CA SER A 131 17.38 -8.09 0.02
C SER A 131 17.58 -7.63 1.47
N GLU A 132 18.81 -7.68 1.98
CA GLU A 132 19.17 -7.17 3.32
C GLU A 132 18.92 -5.66 3.43
N ALA A 133 19.26 -4.88 2.41
CA ALA A 133 19.02 -3.43 2.40
C ALA A 133 17.52 -3.06 2.33
N ILE A 134 16.69 -3.90 1.72
CA ILE A 134 15.24 -3.69 1.60
C ILE A 134 14.50 -4.15 2.86
N ALA A 135 15.06 -5.09 3.62
CA ALA A 135 14.50 -5.61 4.86
C ALA A 135 14.71 -4.67 6.06
N ASN A 136 15.71 -3.79 6.00
CA ASN A 136 16.02 -2.77 7.01
C ASN A 136 15.29 -1.45 6.75
#